data_AF-A0A9D5J7W7-F1
#
_entry.id   AF-A0A9D5J7W7-F1
#
_cell.length_a   1.000
_cell.length_b   1.000
_cell.length_c   1.000
_cell.angle_alpha   90.00
_cell.angle_beta   90.00
_cell.angle_gamma   90.00
#
_symmetry.space_group_name_H-M   'P 1'
#
loop_
_entity.id
_entity.type
_entity.pdbx_description
1 polymer ?
#
loop_
_entity_poly.entity_id
_entity_poly.type
_entity_poly.pdbx_seq_one_letter_code
_entity_poly.pdbx_strand_id
1 'polypeptide(L)'
;MKARLALVAFALAVTVGTTGCAGSLTRFIVQQRNHQGDLAFQNGNPGDAALAYKLALRVAPKNEHAREGLVAVQLQLAAQLFTESKFDDALAALDIAAKYDSQSVRLAQLRSEIEEARVRREIVLSNYPTYRETGLGLRRSYAQLRPQSNAIVATLQRFDYSFDARQLSRAIKQSTQLGAEVARLTARLKNYRQLVESGAPERSASAPLAPPASLLPLP
;
A
#
# COMPACT_ATOMS: atom_id res chain seq x y z
N MET A 1 -49.44 -6.18 -68.50
CA MET A 1 -47.99 -6.39 -68.26
C MET A 1 -47.28 -5.08 -67.86
N LYS A 2 -47.45 -4.54 -66.64
CA LYS A 2 -46.62 -3.40 -66.13
C LYS A 2 -46.60 -3.33 -64.59
N ALA A 3 -46.50 -4.46 -63.89
CA ALA A 3 -46.56 -4.45 -62.41
C ALA A 3 -45.62 -5.45 -61.72
N ARG A 4 -44.51 -5.85 -62.37
CA ARG A 4 -43.55 -6.80 -61.77
C ARG A 4 -42.09 -6.35 -61.77
N LEU A 5 -41.80 -5.12 -62.23
CA LEU A 5 -40.43 -4.62 -62.38
C LEU A 5 -40.01 -3.56 -61.34
N ALA A 6 -40.92 -3.11 -60.47
CA ALA A 6 -40.61 -2.10 -59.45
C ALA A 6 -40.18 -2.68 -58.09
N LEU A 7 -40.30 -4.00 -57.88
CA LEU A 7 -40.13 -4.61 -56.56
C LEU A 7 -38.74 -5.24 -56.32
N VAL A 8 -37.86 -5.23 -57.32
CA VAL A 8 -36.49 -5.80 -57.20
C VAL A 8 -35.43 -4.71 -56.92
N ALA A 9 -35.72 -3.44 -57.19
CA ALA A 9 -34.76 -2.36 -56.95
C ALA A 9 -34.70 -1.88 -55.48
N PHE A 10 -35.66 -2.26 -54.63
CA PHE A 10 -35.70 -1.80 -53.23
C PHE A 10 -35.08 -2.78 -52.22
N ALA A 11 -34.73 -3.99 -52.66
CA ALA A 11 -34.13 -5.02 -51.79
C ALA A 11 -32.60 -4.98 -51.74
N LEU A 12 -31.94 -4.13 -52.54
CA LEU A 12 -30.47 -4.04 -52.61
C LEU A 12 -29.87 -2.80 -51.92
N ALA A 13 -30.68 -1.99 -51.23
CA ALA A 13 -30.22 -0.74 -50.60
C ALA A 13 -30.14 -0.81 -49.06
N VAL A 14 -30.42 -1.95 -48.44
CA VAL A 14 -30.46 -2.08 -46.96
C VAL A 14 -29.23 -2.80 -46.37
N THR A 15 -28.31 -3.32 -47.18
CA THR A 15 -27.14 -4.07 -46.68
C THR A 15 -25.87 -3.25 -46.44
N VAL A 16 -25.88 -1.92 -46.61
CA VAL A 16 -24.66 -1.10 -46.46
C VAL A 16 -24.66 -0.18 -45.22
N GLY A 17 -25.70 -0.20 -44.39
CA GLY A 17 -25.87 0.81 -43.32
C GLY A 17 -25.54 0.40 -41.87
N THR A 18 -25.29 -0.87 -41.56
CA THR A 18 -25.30 -1.33 -40.14
C THR A 18 -23.93 -1.41 -39.46
N THR A 19 -22.85 -1.01 -40.12
CA THR A 19 -21.49 -1.05 -39.53
C THR A 19 -21.15 0.18 -38.66
N GLY A 20 -22.03 1.19 -38.58
CA GLY A 20 -21.73 2.47 -37.89
C GLY A 20 -22.07 2.56 -36.40
N CYS A 21 -23.11 1.87 -35.91
CA CYS A 21 -23.61 2.06 -34.54
C CYS A 21 -22.75 1.37 -33.46
N ALA A 22 -22.20 0.20 -33.76
CA ALA A 22 -21.34 -0.53 -32.82
C ALA A 22 -20.03 0.22 -32.51
N GLY A 23 -19.47 0.93 -33.50
CA GLY A 23 -18.27 1.76 -33.32
C GLY A 23 -18.51 2.98 -32.43
N SER A 24 -19.69 3.60 -32.55
CA SER A 24 -20.11 4.74 -31.71
C SER A 24 -20.24 4.34 -30.24
N LEU A 25 -20.94 3.23 -29.96
CA LEU A 25 -21.13 2.76 -28.58
C LEU A 25 -19.82 2.28 -27.94
N THR A 26 -18.99 1.56 -28.68
CA THR A 26 -17.67 1.10 -28.20
C THR A 26 -16.78 2.28 -27.83
N ARG A 27 -16.74 3.32 -28.67
CA ARG A 27 -15.98 4.55 -28.40
C ARG A 27 -16.50 5.28 -27.17
N PHE A 28 -17.81 5.41 -27.04
CA PHE A 28 -18.44 6.02 -25.85
C PHE A 28 -18.10 5.27 -24.56
N ILE A 29 -18.19 3.93 -24.57
CA ILE A 29 -17.84 3.11 -23.40
C ILE A 29 -16.37 3.32 -23.01
N VAL A 30 -15.45 3.27 -23.99
CA VAL A 30 -14.02 3.46 -23.72
C VAL A 30 -13.74 4.85 -23.17
N GLN A 31 -14.33 5.90 -23.76
CA GLN A 31 -14.15 7.28 -23.30
C GLN A 31 -14.68 7.46 -21.87
N GLN A 32 -15.84 6.90 -21.57
CA GLN A 32 -16.41 6.97 -20.23
C GLN A 32 -15.54 6.24 -19.20
N ARG A 33 -14.98 5.08 -19.55
CA ARG A 33 -14.09 4.32 -18.66
C ARG A 33 -12.75 5.03 -18.47
N ASN A 34 -12.19 5.63 -19.51
CA ASN A 34 -10.99 6.46 -19.40
C ASN A 34 -11.24 7.64 -18.46
N HIS A 35 -12.36 8.35 -18.63
CA HIS A 35 -12.71 9.47 -17.78
C HIS A 35 -12.90 9.07 -16.31
N GLN A 36 -13.56 7.94 -16.05
CA GLN A 36 -13.66 7.38 -14.69
C GLN A 36 -12.28 7.05 -14.10
N GLY A 37 -11.38 6.50 -14.92
CA GLY A 37 -10.00 6.22 -14.53
C GLY A 37 -9.25 7.49 -14.16
N ASP A 38 -9.34 8.53 -15.00
CA ASP A 38 -8.67 9.82 -14.79
C ASP A 38 -9.15 10.47 -13.49
N LEU A 39 -10.46 10.49 -13.23
CA LEU A 39 -11.04 11.03 -12.00
C LEU A 39 -10.62 10.24 -10.77
N ALA A 40 -10.66 8.90 -10.83
CA ALA A 40 -10.24 8.06 -9.71
C ALA A 40 -8.75 8.26 -9.39
N PHE A 41 -7.92 8.42 -10.43
CA PHE A 41 -6.49 8.66 -10.28
C PHE A 41 -6.21 10.02 -9.64
N GLN A 42 -6.89 11.08 -10.10
CA GLN A 42 -6.79 12.43 -9.52
C GLN A 42 -7.24 12.47 -8.04
N ASN A 43 -8.24 11.66 -7.68
CA ASN A 43 -8.74 11.55 -6.30
C ASN A 43 -7.87 10.66 -5.40
N GLY A 44 -6.69 10.21 -5.87
CA GLY A 44 -5.79 9.37 -5.09
C GLY A 44 -6.29 7.95 -4.86
N ASN A 45 -7.18 7.44 -5.71
CA ASN A 45 -7.69 6.08 -5.65
C ASN A 45 -7.14 5.25 -6.83
N PRO A 46 -5.89 4.75 -6.73
CA PRO A 46 -5.24 4.00 -7.80
C PRO A 46 -5.91 2.63 -8.04
N GLY A 47 -6.60 2.06 -7.05
CA GLY A 47 -7.33 0.80 -7.20
C GLY A 47 -8.48 0.91 -8.21
N ASP A 48 -9.35 1.90 -8.00
CA ASP A 48 -10.49 2.13 -8.89
C ASP A 48 -10.03 2.63 -10.27
N ALA A 49 -8.98 3.46 -10.33
CA ALA A 49 -8.38 3.90 -11.58
C ALA A 49 -7.87 2.71 -12.43
N ALA A 50 -7.15 1.77 -11.80
CA ALA A 50 -6.64 0.59 -12.47
C ALA A 50 -7.77 -0.27 -13.06
N LEU A 51 -8.87 -0.44 -12.31
CA LEU A 51 -10.04 -1.18 -12.79
C LEU A 51 -10.67 -0.49 -14.00
N ALA A 52 -10.86 0.83 -13.95
CA ALA A 52 -11.46 1.59 -15.03
C ALA A 52 -10.66 1.50 -16.33
N TYR A 53 -9.33 1.71 -16.29
CA TYR A 53 -8.49 1.55 -17.48
C TYR A 53 -8.41 0.11 -17.98
N LYS A 54 -8.37 -0.90 -17.09
CA LYS A 54 -8.44 -2.31 -17.50
C LYS A 54 -9.73 -2.63 -18.24
N LEU A 55 -10.86 -2.07 -17.79
CA LEU A 55 -12.15 -2.23 -18.48
C LEU A 55 -12.14 -1.53 -19.85
N ALA A 56 -11.56 -0.33 -19.95
CA ALA A 56 -11.38 0.35 -21.23
C ALA A 56 -10.54 -0.50 -22.21
N LEU A 57 -9.44 -1.09 -21.75
CA LEU A 57 -8.56 -1.94 -22.55
C LEU A 57 -9.18 -3.28 -22.94
N ARG A 58 -10.12 -3.83 -22.16
CA ARG A 58 -10.88 -5.02 -22.57
C ARG A 58 -11.75 -4.73 -23.79
N VAL A 59 -12.29 -3.52 -23.89
CA VAL A 59 -13.16 -3.09 -25.00
C VAL A 59 -12.33 -2.60 -26.19
N ALA A 60 -11.26 -1.84 -25.94
CA ALA A 60 -10.33 -1.35 -26.96
C ALA A 60 -8.87 -1.61 -26.53
N PRO A 61 -8.30 -2.78 -26.88
CA PRO A 61 -6.95 -3.18 -26.43
C PRO A 61 -5.82 -2.27 -26.91
N LYS A 62 -6.06 -1.49 -27.98
CA LYS A 62 -5.10 -0.56 -28.60
C LYS A 62 -5.31 0.90 -28.19
N ASN A 63 -6.20 1.18 -27.23
CA ASN A 63 -6.42 2.56 -26.78
C ASN A 63 -5.18 3.10 -26.05
N GLU A 64 -4.50 4.08 -26.64
CA GLU A 64 -3.25 4.65 -26.11
C GLU A 64 -3.45 5.30 -24.73
N HIS A 65 -4.48 6.15 -24.58
CA HIS A 65 -4.81 6.80 -23.31
C HIS A 65 -5.01 5.80 -22.15
N ALA A 66 -5.75 4.71 -22.40
CA ALA A 66 -5.99 3.70 -21.38
C ALA A 66 -4.72 2.90 -21.04
N ARG A 67 -3.82 2.70 -22.00
CA ARG A 67 -2.51 2.05 -21.77
C ARG A 67 -1.63 2.94 -20.91
N GLU A 68 -1.48 4.20 -21.30
CA GLU A 68 -0.67 5.20 -20.57
C GLU A 68 -1.22 5.43 -19.16
N GLY A 69 -2.53 5.64 -19.03
CA GLY A 69 -3.21 5.79 -17.75
C GLY A 69 -3.02 4.56 -16.86
N LEU A 70 -3.14 3.34 -17.41
CA LEU A 70 -2.90 2.13 -16.63
C LEU A 70 -1.42 2.02 -16.18
N VAL A 71 -0.46 2.34 -17.04
CA VAL A 71 0.98 2.34 -16.67
C VAL A 71 1.25 3.32 -15.54
N ALA A 72 0.74 4.55 -15.63
CA ALA A 72 0.89 5.56 -14.59
C ALA A 72 0.30 5.11 -13.24
N VAL A 73 -0.91 4.54 -13.26
CA VAL A 73 -1.57 4.00 -12.07
C VAL A 73 -0.77 2.86 -11.46
N GLN A 74 -0.28 1.92 -12.28
CA GLN A 74 0.49 0.78 -11.77
C GLN A 74 1.84 1.21 -11.19
N LEU A 75 2.51 2.23 -11.75
CA LEU A 75 3.71 2.82 -11.17
C LEU A 75 3.44 3.44 -9.79
N GLN A 76 2.36 4.20 -9.66
CA GLN A 76 1.97 4.78 -8.37
C GLN A 76 1.60 3.70 -7.34
N LEU A 77 0.85 2.67 -7.78
CA LEU A 77 0.50 1.54 -6.93
C LEU A 77 1.74 0.76 -6.47
N ALA A 78 2.68 0.50 -7.37
CA ALA A 78 3.95 -0.15 -7.05
C ALA A 78 4.76 0.66 -6.04
N ALA A 79 4.85 1.99 -6.22
CA ALA A 79 5.53 2.87 -5.26
C ALA A 79 4.85 2.83 -3.89
N GLN A 80 3.51 2.87 -3.83
CA GLN A 80 2.78 2.76 -2.57
C GLN A 80 3.04 1.41 -1.88
N LEU A 81 2.91 0.29 -2.62
CA LEU A 81 3.16 -1.05 -2.09
C LEU A 81 4.61 -1.23 -1.61
N PHE A 82 5.56 -0.62 -2.32
CA PHE A 82 6.97 -0.58 -1.91
C PHE A 82 7.15 0.12 -0.56
N THR A 83 6.52 1.29 -0.33
CA THR A 83 6.55 1.96 0.97
C THR A 83 5.90 1.14 2.09
N GLU A 84 4.94 0.29 1.74
CA GLU A 84 4.29 -0.65 2.68
C GLU A 84 5.10 -1.94 2.90
N SER A 85 6.28 -2.07 2.27
CA SER A 85 7.15 -3.26 2.29
C SER A 85 6.49 -4.52 1.69
N LYS A 86 5.52 -4.34 0.79
CA LYS A 86 4.85 -5.41 0.02
C LYS A 86 5.56 -5.60 -1.32
N PHE A 87 6.78 -6.11 -1.26
CA PHE A 87 7.67 -6.23 -2.42
C PHE A 87 7.06 -7.06 -3.57
N ASP A 88 6.47 -8.23 -3.26
CA ASP A 88 5.89 -9.10 -4.29
C ASP A 88 4.70 -8.45 -5.00
N ASP A 89 3.80 -7.79 -4.25
CA ASP A 89 2.66 -7.07 -4.82
C ASP A 89 3.12 -5.87 -5.68
N ALA A 90 4.18 -5.17 -5.23
CA ALA A 90 4.76 -4.06 -5.97
C ALA A 90 5.37 -4.52 -7.30
N LEU A 91 6.12 -5.62 -7.30
CA LEU A 91 6.68 -6.23 -8.52
C LEU A 91 5.58 -6.70 -9.47
N ALA A 92 4.51 -7.31 -8.94
CA ALA A 92 3.36 -7.72 -9.74
C ALA A 92 2.66 -6.53 -10.41
N ALA A 93 2.54 -5.39 -9.72
CA ALA A 93 2.02 -4.15 -10.31
C ALA A 93 2.93 -3.65 -11.45
N LEU A 94 4.26 -3.71 -11.27
CA LEU A 94 5.22 -3.37 -12.33
C LEU A 94 5.17 -4.35 -13.51
N ASP A 95 4.92 -5.63 -13.31
CA ASP A 95 4.72 -6.60 -14.39
C ASP A 95 3.50 -6.24 -15.25
N ILE A 96 2.43 -5.70 -14.64
CA ILE A 96 1.27 -5.23 -15.38
C ILE A 96 1.63 -3.99 -16.22
N ALA A 97 2.36 -3.04 -15.65
CA ALA A 97 2.82 -1.84 -16.37
C ALA A 97 3.75 -2.20 -17.55
N ALA A 98 4.67 -3.13 -17.35
CA ALA A 98 5.67 -3.52 -18.34
C ALA A 98 5.05 -4.18 -19.59
N LYS A 99 3.84 -4.73 -19.50
CA LYS A 99 3.09 -5.24 -20.65
C LYS A 99 2.72 -4.17 -21.67
N TYR A 100 2.63 -2.92 -21.23
CA TYR A 100 2.19 -1.78 -22.05
C TYR A 100 3.32 -0.79 -22.32
N ASP A 101 4.30 -0.69 -21.43
CA ASP A 101 5.50 0.15 -21.58
C ASP A 101 6.75 -0.59 -21.06
N SER A 102 7.28 -1.51 -21.86
CA SER A 102 8.42 -2.35 -21.47
C SER A 102 9.78 -1.62 -21.52
N GLN A 103 9.86 -0.48 -22.21
CA GLN A 103 11.10 0.29 -22.38
C GLN A 103 11.18 1.48 -21.42
N SER A 104 10.20 1.63 -20.54
CA SER A 104 10.12 2.69 -19.55
C SER A 104 11.32 2.68 -18.60
N VAL A 105 12.12 3.74 -18.64
CA VAL A 105 13.25 3.92 -17.72
C VAL A 105 12.77 3.98 -16.27
N ARG A 106 11.65 4.66 -16.00
CA ARG A 106 11.07 4.79 -14.65
C ARG A 106 10.68 3.44 -14.06
N LEU A 107 10.12 2.57 -14.89
CA LEU A 107 9.65 1.24 -14.49
C LEU A 107 10.85 0.32 -14.21
N ALA A 108 11.89 0.38 -15.04
CA ALA A 108 13.14 -0.34 -14.82
C ALA A 108 13.85 0.12 -13.52
N GLN A 109 13.92 1.43 -13.27
CA GLN A 109 14.48 2.00 -12.05
C GLN A 109 13.73 1.52 -10.80
N LEU A 110 12.40 1.72 -10.76
CA LEU A 110 11.59 1.32 -9.61
C LEU A 110 11.64 -0.21 -9.38
N ARG A 111 11.67 -1.01 -10.45
CA ARG A 111 11.89 -2.46 -10.33
C ARG A 111 13.22 -2.78 -9.66
N SER A 112 14.30 -2.19 -10.15
CA SER A 112 15.64 -2.41 -9.60
C SER A 112 15.71 -2.03 -8.12
N GLU A 113 15.12 -0.90 -7.73
CA GLU A 113 15.06 -0.45 -6.34
C GLU A 113 14.29 -1.43 -5.45
N ILE A 114 13.14 -1.92 -5.92
CA ILE A 114 12.30 -2.89 -5.17
C ILE A 114 13.03 -4.22 -5.00
N GLU A 115 13.66 -4.74 -6.06
CA GLU A 115 14.41 -6.00 -6.01
C GLU A 115 15.63 -5.89 -5.10
N GLU A 116 16.40 -4.81 -5.20
CA GLU A 116 17.55 -4.58 -4.33
C GLU A 116 17.12 -4.51 -2.86
N ALA A 117 16.04 -3.78 -2.57
CA ALA A 117 15.51 -3.69 -1.21
C ALA A 117 14.98 -5.04 -0.70
N ARG A 118 14.35 -5.84 -1.56
CA ARG A 118 13.90 -7.20 -1.25
C ARG A 118 15.07 -8.09 -0.89
N VAL A 119 16.09 -8.16 -1.74
CA VAL A 119 17.30 -8.98 -1.51
C VAL A 119 18.00 -8.54 -0.23
N ARG A 120 18.18 -7.22 -0.04
CA ARG A 120 18.77 -6.66 1.18
C ARG A 120 17.99 -7.07 2.42
N ARG A 121 16.66 -7.02 2.37
CA ARG A 121 15.80 -7.51 3.44
C ARG A 121 16.00 -9.00 3.69
N GLU A 122 16.00 -9.82 2.65
CA GLU A 122 16.18 -11.27 2.77
C GLU A 122 17.53 -11.63 3.40
N ILE A 123 18.62 -10.96 2.98
CA ILE A 123 19.96 -11.12 3.57
C ILE A 123 19.94 -10.77 5.06
N VAL A 124 19.39 -9.60 5.42
CA VAL A 124 19.32 -9.16 6.82
C VAL A 124 18.49 -10.13 7.65
N LEU A 125 17.36 -10.60 7.14
CA LEU A 125 16.50 -11.53 7.88
C LEU A 125 17.10 -12.93 7.99
N SER A 126 17.88 -13.36 7.00
CA SER A 126 18.63 -14.63 7.06
C SER A 126 19.75 -14.57 8.10
N ASN A 127 20.50 -13.46 8.13
CA ASN A 127 21.62 -13.29 9.06
C ASN A 127 21.15 -12.94 10.48
N TYR A 128 19.99 -12.29 10.61
CA TYR A 128 19.43 -11.83 11.88
C TYR A 128 17.93 -12.16 11.99
N PRO A 129 17.57 -13.42 12.31
CA PRO A 129 16.17 -13.87 12.35
C PRO A 129 15.28 -13.06 13.30
N THR A 130 15.84 -12.60 14.42
CA THR A 130 15.14 -11.84 15.46
C THR A 130 14.77 -10.41 15.03
N TYR A 131 15.37 -9.88 13.95
CA TYR A 131 15.07 -8.52 13.47
C TYR A 131 13.62 -8.42 12.99
N ARG A 132 13.14 -9.44 12.26
CA ARG A 132 11.76 -9.49 11.78
C ARG A 132 10.77 -9.43 12.93
N GLU A 133 10.96 -10.31 13.91
CA GLU A 133 10.05 -10.47 15.04
C GLU A 133 10.03 -9.22 15.90
N THR A 134 11.20 -8.67 16.23
CA THR A 134 11.35 -7.46 17.03
C THR A 134 10.74 -6.25 16.33
N GLY A 135 11.04 -6.06 15.03
CA GLY A 135 10.47 -4.97 14.23
C GLY A 135 8.95 -5.06 14.11
N LEU A 136 8.39 -6.26 13.88
CA LEU A 136 6.94 -6.48 13.84
C LEU A 136 6.28 -6.21 15.20
N GLY A 137 6.90 -6.68 16.28
CA GLY A 137 6.43 -6.43 17.65
C GLY A 137 6.40 -4.94 17.98
N LEU A 138 7.43 -4.19 17.60
CA LEU A 138 7.47 -2.73 17.75
C LEU A 138 6.36 -2.06 16.94
N ARG A 139 6.22 -2.37 15.65
CA ARG A 139 5.15 -1.81 14.80
C ARG A 139 3.76 -2.02 15.39
N ARG A 140 3.46 -3.24 15.86
CA ARG A 140 2.18 -3.56 16.53
C ARG A 140 1.99 -2.75 17.80
N SER A 141 3.04 -2.62 18.62
CA SER A 141 2.97 -1.87 19.88
C SER A 141 2.73 -0.37 19.63
N TYR A 142 3.42 0.23 18.65
CA TYR A 142 3.19 1.63 18.27
C TYR A 142 1.80 1.85 17.65
N ALA A 143 1.28 0.88 16.89
CA ALA A 143 -0.08 0.95 16.35
C ALA A 143 -1.16 0.97 17.45
N GLN A 144 -0.88 0.40 18.64
CA GLN A 144 -1.79 0.41 19.79
C GLN A 144 -1.84 1.76 20.53
N LEU A 145 -0.86 2.64 20.35
CA LEU A 145 -0.87 3.96 20.99
C LEU A 145 -2.01 4.85 20.47
N ARG A 146 -2.36 4.72 19.18
CA ARG A 146 -3.44 5.50 18.57
C ARG A 146 -4.81 5.24 19.21
N PRO A 147 -5.29 3.99 19.34
CA PRO A 147 -6.57 3.74 20.02
C PRO A 147 -6.54 4.14 21.49
N GLN A 148 -5.41 4.00 22.19
CA GLN A 148 -5.28 4.48 23.58
C GLN A 148 -5.38 6.01 23.68
N SER A 149 -4.70 6.74 22.78
CA SER A 149 -4.81 8.19 22.68
C SER A 149 -6.25 8.62 22.38
N ASN A 150 -6.92 7.95 21.44
CA ASN A 150 -8.33 8.21 21.12
C ASN A 150 -9.25 7.96 22.33
N ALA A 151 -8.96 6.95 23.17
CA ALA A 151 -9.74 6.68 24.38
C ALA A 151 -9.62 7.79 25.43
N ILE A 152 -8.44 8.43 25.54
CA ILE A 152 -8.25 9.62 26.38
C ILE A 152 -9.09 10.78 25.85
N VAL A 153 -8.99 11.06 24.54
CA VAL A 153 -9.79 12.12 23.89
C VAL A 153 -11.28 11.89 24.11
N ALA A 154 -11.76 10.67 23.92
CA ALA A 154 -13.17 10.33 24.17
C ALA A 154 -13.58 10.53 25.64
N THR A 155 -12.68 10.28 26.59
CA THR A 155 -12.95 10.51 28.01
C THR A 155 -13.00 12.01 28.34
N LEU A 156 -12.14 12.82 27.73
CA LEU A 156 -12.17 14.28 27.84
C LEU A 156 -13.45 14.86 27.24
N GLN A 157 -13.85 14.40 26.05
CA GLN A 157 -15.13 14.80 25.44
C GLN A 157 -16.34 14.49 26.34
N ARG A 158 -16.29 13.40 27.11
CA ARG A 158 -17.32 13.09 28.09
C ARG A 158 -17.30 14.03 29.29
N PHE A 159 -16.10 14.40 29.75
CA PHE A 159 -15.96 15.40 30.81
C PHE A 159 -16.55 16.74 30.38
N ASP A 160 -16.34 17.19 29.13
CA ASP A 160 -16.79 18.50 28.64
C ASP A 160 -18.29 18.76 28.83
N TYR A 161 -19.14 17.73 28.76
CA TYR A 161 -20.58 17.89 28.97
C TYR A 161 -21.09 17.32 30.31
N SER A 162 -20.35 16.43 30.97
CA SER A 162 -20.77 15.86 32.26
C SER A 162 -20.20 16.60 33.47
N PHE A 163 -19.08 17.29 33.30
CA PHE A 163 -18.28 17.92 34.36
C PHE A 163 -17.96 17.00 35.55
N ASP A 164 -18.01 15.67 35.34
CA ASP A 164 -17.72 14.69 36.37
C ASP A 164 -16.20 14.57 36.59
N ALA A 165 -15.74 14.97 37.78
CA ALA A 165 -14.35 14.88 38.20
C ALA A 165 -13.75 13.46 38.07
N ARG A 166 -14.59 12.41 38.08
CA ARG A 166 -14.15 11.03 37.84
C ARG A 166 -13.68 10.81 36.40
N GLN A 167 -14.31 11.45 35.41
CA GLN A 167 -13.89 11.37 34.01
C GLN A 167 -12.55 12.07 33.80
N LEU A 168 -12.38 13.26 34.37
CA LEU A 168 -11.11 13.98 34.33
C LEU A 168 -9.98 13.18 34.98
N SER A 169 -10.23 12.61 36.17
CA SER A 169 -9.27 11.76 36.87
C SER A 169 -8.91 10.49 36.08
N ARG A 170 -9.89 9.88 35.40
CA ARG A 170 -9.66 8.74 34.50
C ARG A 170 -8.80 9.14 33.30
N ALA A 171 -9.08 10.28 32.66
CA ALA A 171 -8.29 10.78 31.53
C ALA A 171 -6.84 11.07 31.93
N ILE A 172 -6.61 11.67 33.09
CA ILE A 172 -5.26 11.91 33.64
C ILE A 172 -4.53 10.58 33.84
N LYS A 173 -5.16 9.59 34.48
CA LYS A 173 -4.55 8.27 34.71
C LYS A 173 -4.24 7.55 33.40
N GLN A 174 -5.12 7.62 32.41
CA GLN A 174 -4.88 7.03 31.09
C GLN A 174 -3.74 7.74 30.35
N SER A 175 -3.65 9.07 30.47
CA SER A 175 -2.57 9.88 29.88
C SER A 175 -1.20 9.54 30.49
N THR A 176 -1.10 9.40 31.81
CA THR A 176 0.16 9.02 32.46
C THR A 176 0.58 7.60 32.09
N GLN A 177 -0.37 6.66 31.99
CA GLN A 177 -0.11 5.30 31.50
C GLN A 177 0.41 5.32 30.05
N LEU A 178 -0.25 6.05 29.16
CA LEU A 178 0.19 6.23 27.78
C LEU A 178 1.61 6.81 27.71
N GLY A 179 1.92 7.81 28.54
CA GLY A 179 3.26 8.38 28.63
C GLY A 179 4.33 7.35 29.04
N ALA A 180 4.03 6.52 30.04
CA ALA A 180 4.93 5.44 30.46
C ALA A 180 5.12 4.38 29.35
N GLU A 181 4.05 4.03 28.63
CA GLU A 181 4.12 3.12 27.49
C GLU A 181 4.98 3.69 26.36
N VAL A 182 4.80 4.97 26.00
CA VAL A 182 5.64 5.66 25.01
C VAL A 182 7.11 5.63 25.42
N ALA A 183 7.43 5.92 26.68
CA ALA A 183 8.79 5.88 27.18
C ALA A 183 9.40 4.46 27.06
N ARG A 184 8.63 3.43 27.42
CA ARG A 184 9.05 2.03 27.30
C ARG A 184 9.27 1.62 25.84
N LEU A 185 8.37 1.99 24.93
CA LEU A 185 8.52 1.71 23.49
C LEU A 185 9.69 2.47 22.87
N THR A 186 9.97 3.68 23.35
CA THR A 186 11.14 4.46 22.94
C THR A 186 12.44 3.77 23.36
N ALA A 187 12.52 3.25 24.59
CA ALA A 187 13.67 2.48 25.04
C ALA A 187 13.88 1.21 24.18
N ARG A 188 12.80 0.47 23.90
CA ARG A 188 12.86 -0.71 23.00
C ARG A 188 13.31 -0.34 21.59
N LEU A 189 12.89 0.81 21.06
CA LEU A 189 13.32 1.30 19.75
C LEU A 189 14.82 1.66 19.74
N LYS A 190 15.33 2.28 20.81
CA LYS A 190 16.78 2.54 20.97
C LYS A 190 17.58 1.25 21.00
N ASN A 191 17.12 0.23 21.74
CA ASN A 191 17.77 -1.08 21.76
C ASN A 191 17.73 -1.76 20.39
N TYR A 192 16.60 -1.67 19.68
CA TYR A 192 16.50 -2.19 18.32
C TYR A 192 17.45 -1.50 17.35
N ARG A 193 17.64 -0.18 17.47
CA ARG A 193 18.65 0.55 16.70
C ARG A 193 20.07 0.04 17.00
N GLN A 194 20.43 -0.10 18.27
CA GLN A 194 21.74 -0.62 18.67
C GLN A 194 21.98 -2.04 18.13
N LEU A 195 20.95 -2.89 18.16
CA LEU A 195 20.99 -4.21 17.55
C LEU A 195 21.32 -4.11 16.05
N VAL A 196 20.58 -3.28 15.32
CA VAL A 196 20.79 -3.05 13.87
C VAL A 196 22.19 -2.50 13.58
N GLU A 197 22.68 -1.55 14.36
CA GLU A 197 24.02 -0.93 14.20
C GLU A 197 25.16 -1.90 14.54
N SER A 198 24.97 -2.76 15.54
CA SER A 198 26.01 -3.70 15.99
C SER A 198 26.14 -4.94 15.10
N GLY A 199 25.12 -5.28 14.31
CA GLY A 199 25.14 -6.47 13.45
C GLY A 199 25.45 -7.76 14.21
N ALA A 200 25.16 -7.81 15.51
CA ALA A 200 25.48 -8.95 16.34
C ALA A 200 24.26 -9.88 16.40
N PRO A 201 24.40 -11.19 16.07
CA PRO A 201 23.43 -12.16 16.56
C PRO A 201 23.49 -12.09 18.09
N GLU A 202 22.34 -11.96 18.75
CA GLU A 202 22.30 -11.99 20.22
C GLU A 202 22.99 -13.28 20.70
N ARG A 203 24.25 -13.17 21.13
CA ARG A 203 24.84 -14.17 22.01
C ARG A 203 24.15 -13.98 23.35
N SER A 204 23.14 -14.80 23.55
CA SER A 204 22.66 -15.30 24.83
C SER A 204 22.44 -14.23 25.91
N ALA A 205 21.18 -13.85 26.10
CA ALA A 205 20.69 -13.20 27.32
C ALA A 205 20.75 -14.13 28.55
N SER A 206 21.93 -14.68 28.83
CA SER A 206 22.27 -15.47 30.01
C SER A 206 23.73 -15.21 30.39
N ALA A 207 24.07 -13.94 30.65
CA ALA A 207 25.23 -13.56 31.42
C ALA A 207 24.73 -12.86 32.69
N PRO A 208 24.86 -13.46 33.88
CA PRO A 208 24.43 -12.82 35.12
C PRO A 208 25.28 -11.59 35.41
N LEU A 209 24.62 -10.53 35.88
CA LEU A 209 25.20 -9.31 36.41
C LEU A 209 26.10 -9.58 37.63
N ALA A 210 27.33 -9.08 37.57
CA ALA A 210 28.24 -8.67 38.65
C ALA A 210 28.88 -9.74 39.59
N PRO A 211 30.13 -9.49 40.07
CA PRO A 211 30.88 -10.41 40.92
C PRO A 211 30.60 -10.16 42.42
N PRO A 212 30.72 -11.16 43.31
CA PRO A 212 30.97 -10.89 44.71
C PRO A 212 32.48 -10.80 44.95
N ALA A 213 32.93 -9.61 45.34
CA ALA A 213 34.23 -9.42 45.98
C ALA A 213 34.30 -10.29 47.24
N SER A 214 35.31 -11.16 47.32
CA SER A 214 35.59 -11.93 48.53
C SER A 214 36.60 -11.16 49.39
N LEU A 215 36.16 -10.69 50.55
CA LEU A 215 36.97 -10.07 51.60
C LEU A 215 37.21 -11.07 52.73
N LEU A 216 38.17 -11.99 52.55
CA LEU A 216 38.75 -12.74 53.67
C LEU A 216 40.28 -12.85 53.50
N PRO A 217 41.05 -12.65 54.58
CA PRO A 217 42.52 -12.68 54.55
C PRO A 217 43.03 -14.13 54.54
N LEU A 218 44.12 -14.36 53.81
CA LEU A 218 44.82 -15.66 53.76
C LEU A 218 45.66 -15.86 55.05
N PRO A 219 45.78 -17.11 55.55
CA PRO A 219 46.68 -17.46 56.67
C PRO A 219 48.16 -17.38 56.29
#